data_AF-A0ABD1LKL3-F1
#
_entry.id   AF-A0ABD1LKL3-F1
#
_cell.length_a   1.000
_cell.length_b   1.000
_cell.length_c   1.000
_cell.angle_alpha   90.00
_cell.angle_beta   90.00
_cell.angle_gamma   90.00
#
_symmetry.space_group_name_H-M   'P 1'
#
loop_
_entity.id
_entity.type
_entity.pdbx_description
1 polymer ?
#
loop_
_entity_poly.entity_id
_entity_poly.type
_entity_poly.pdbx_seq_one_letter_code
_entity_poly.pdbx_strand_id
1 'polypeptide(L)'
;MLEGHQLLGFGFFVIGVWHLFNHTKVHALGSNSKSHTSTLWFPTTISRYMELHFIMASCTIFIAMELFIAPIHHQPFDPDGTIPTTHLHNFEHSSMAMTFLLYAIFAIVLDAKRATAQHELTHLLAAVAFTQQFLLIHLHSRDHVGPEGQYHLLLQLLITVSLATTLMGIVMPKSFLVCFVRSVSIVFQGVWLMIMGFLLWTPGFQPKGCFMHLEESEEYVVRCSDDEALHRAVSLVNILFSFLVIAVTVFAMSFYLVMVWRYGGKVEYVSLVKEDHYREEDAFVKPKAPTVDVESNMDHVESQNKLTMQDQI
;
A
#
# COMPACT_ATOMS: atom_id res chain seq x y z
N MET A 1 -9.37 8.43 -22.94
CA MET A 1 -8.55 8.92 -21.81
C MET A 1 -9.33 9.32 -20.54
N LEU A 2 -10.38 10.17 -20.61
CA LEU A 2 -11.15 10.59 -19.41
C LEU A 2 -11.75 9.41 -18.62
N GLU A 3 -12.43 8.49 -19.31
CA GLU A 3 -13.12 7.36 -18.67
C GLU A 3 -12.17 6.30 -18.10
N GLY A 4 -11.01 6.10 -18.74
CA GLY A 4 -10.01 5.11 -18.34
C GLY A 4 -9.40 5.41 -16.97
N HIS A 5 -8.95 6.66 -16.76
CA HIS A 5 -8.33 7.07 -15.48
C HIS A 5 -9.30 7.01 -14.30
N GLN A 6 -10.56 7.39 -14.54
CA GLN A 6 -11.61 7.34 -13.51
C GLN A 6 -11.96 5.90 -13.13
N LEU A 7 -12.13 5.02 -14.11
CA LEU A 7 -12.43 3.61 -13.87
C LEU A 7 -11.27 2.90 -13.16
N LEU A 8 -10.04 3.15 -13.62
CA LEU A 8 -8.83 2.59 -13.02
C LEU A 8 -8.65 3.11 -11.58
N GLY A 9 -8.80 4.43 -11.37
CA GLY A 9 -8.71 5.06 -10.06
C GLY A 9 -9.76 4.53 -9.08
N PHE A 10 -11.00 4.32 -9.53
CA PHE A 10 -12.05 3.71 -8.72
C PHE A 10 -11.69 2.27 -8.32
N GLY A 11 -11.15 1.48 -9.25
CA GLY A 11 -10.67 0.12 -8.96
C GLY A 11 -9.61 0.08 -7.86
N PHE A 12 -8.57 0.93 -7.97
CA PHE A 12 -7.54 1.06 -6.93
C PHE A 12 -8.13 1.52 -5.60
N PHE A 13 -9.07 2.47 -5.61
CA PHE A 13 -9.71 2.96 -4.39
C PHE A 13 -10.48 1.84 -3.67
N VAL A 14 -11.33 1.10 -4.38
CA VAL A 14 -12.11 -0.01 -3.81
C VAL A 14 -11.20 -1.09 -3.23
N ILE A 15 -10.16 -1.49 -3.97
CA ILE A 15 -9.20 -2.51 -3.51
C ILE A 15 -8.38 -2.00 -2.32
N GLY A 16 -7.93 -0.75 -2.35
CA GLY A 16 -7.19 -0.14 -1.25
C GLY A 16 -8.01 -0.08 0.04
N VAL A 17 -9.29 0.34 -0.03
CA VAL A 17 -10.18 0.39 1.13
C VAL A 17 -10.44 -1.03 1.64
N TRP A 18 -10.64 -1.98 0.74
CA TRP A 18 -10.80 -3.39 1.08
C TRP A 18 -9.58 -3.96 1.81
N HIS A 19 -8.36 -3.68 1.33
CA HIS A 19 -7.11 -4.05 2.00
C HIS A 19 -6.97 -3.38 3.36
N LEU A 20 -7.20 -2.07 3.43
CA LEU A 20 -7.09 -1.27 4.64
C LEU A 20 -8.03 -1.80 5.74
N PHE A 21 -9.28 -2.07 5.38
CA PHE A 21 -10.27 -2.65 6.28
C PHE A 21 -9.82 -4.02 6.80
N ASN A 22 -9.45 -4.95 5.92
CA ASN A 22 -9.12 -6.31 6.32
C ASN A 22 -7.81 -6.39 7.13
N HIS A 23 -6.74 -5.70 6.71
CA HIS A 23 -5.50 -5.67 7.50
C HIS A 23 -5.74 -5.08 8.90
N THR A 24 -6.47 -3.96 8.99
CA THR A 24 -6.77 -3.31 10.27
C THR A 24 -7.67 -4.19 11.14
N LYS A 25 -8.68 -4.85 10.56
CA LYS A 25 -9.56 -5.80 11.27
C LYS A 25 -8.78 -6.99 11.81
N VAL A 26 -7.94 -7.62 10.99
CA VAL A 26 -7.10 -8.75 11.42
C VAL A 26 -6.15 -8.32 12.53
N HIS A 27 -5.55 -7.12 12.43
CA HIS A 27 -4.72 -6.58 13.50
C HIS A 27 -5.50 -6.33 14.79
N ALA A 28 -6.68 -5.70 14.72
CA ALA A 28 -7.53 -5.40 15.87
C ALA A 28 -8.05 -6.67 16.57
N LEU A 29 -8.33 -7.74 15.82
CA LEU A 29 -8.72 -9.05 16.37
C LEU A 29 -7.51 -9.87 16.86
N GLY A 30 -6.37 -9.72 16.17
CA GLY A 30 -5.14 -10.47 16.36
C GLY A 30 -4.20 -9.90 17.42
N SER A 31 -4.54 -8.77 18.06
CA SER A 31 -3.78 -8.25 19.22
C SER A 31 -3.70 -9.27 20.37
N ASN A 32 -4.50 -10.35 20.34
CA ASN A 32 -4.47 -11.48 21.27
C ASN A 32 -3.74 -12.75 20.74
N SER A 33 -3.30 -12.82 19.47
CA SER A 33 -2.62 -14.01 18.92
C SER A 33 -1.64 -13.67 17.78
N LYS A 34 -0.37 -14.07 17.94
CA LYS A 34 0.83 -13.71 17.14
C LYS A 34 0.86 -14.27 15.69
N SER A 35 -0.19 -14.09 14.89
CA SER A 35 -0.20 -14.55 13.50
C SER A 35 -0.81 -13.54 12.53
N HIS A 36 -0.24 -12.34 12.44
CA HIS A 36 -0.46 -11.48 11.28
C HIS A 36 0.56 -11.84 10.20
N THR A 37 0.09 -12.19 9.01
CA THR A 37 0.91 -12.36 7.81
C THR A 37 0.40 -11.39 6.75
N SER A 38 1.31 -10.75 6.02
CA SER A 38 1.08 -9.73 5.01
C SER A 38 0.42 -10.38 3.81
N THR A 39 -0.90 -10.48 3.80
CA THR A 39 -1.61 -10.98 2.62
C THR A 39 -1.75 -9.86 1.58
N LEU A 40 -1.67 -10.22 0.30
CA LEU A 40 -1.89 -9.29 -0.82
C LEU A 40 -3.33 -9.28 -1.34
N TRP A 41 -4.14 -10.22 -0.86
CA TRP A 41 -5.56 -10.32 -1.13
C TRP A 41 -6.26 -11.04 0.03
N PHE A 42 -7.57 -10.83 0.16
CA PHE A 42 -8.37 -11.39 1.25
C PHE A 42 -9.55 -12.22 0.73
N PRO A 43 -9.80 -13.42 1.30
CA PRO A 43 -10.97 -14.21 0.95
C PRO A 43 -12.24 -13.64 1.56
N THR A 44 -13.37 -13.82 0.87
CA THR A 44 -14.71 -13.48 1.40
C THR A 44 -15.55 -14.71 1.65
N THR A 45 -16.64 -14.54 2.40
CA THR A 45 -17.61 -15.60 2.69
C THR A 45 -18.45 -16.00 1.47
N ILE A 46 -18.59 -15.12 0.48
CA ILE A 46 -19.37 -15.36 -0.74
C ILE A 46 -18.52 -16.08 -1.79
N SER A 47 -17.29 -15.62 -2.01
CA SER A 47 -16.33 -16.26 -2.90
C SER A 47 -14.92 -16.08 -2.36
N ARG A 48 -14.16 -17.18 -2.27
CA ARG A 48 -12.77 -17.16 -1.80
C ARG A 48 -11.92 -16.17 -2.59
N TYR A 49 -12.16 -16.02 -3.89
CA TYR A 49 -11.33 -15.21 -4.78
C TYR A 49 -12.03 -13.94 -5.27
N MET A 50 -13.05 -13.46 -4.55
CA MET A 50 -13.88 -12.32 -4.99
C MET A 50 -13.06 -11.09 -5.38
N GLU A 51 -12.06 -10.74 -4.56
CA GLU A 51 -11.15 -9.63 -4.83
C GLU A 51 -10.36 -9.84 -6.13
N LEU A 52 -9.80 -11.03 -6.33
CA LEU A 52 -9.01 -11.35 -7.53
C LEU A 52 -9.88 -11.37 -8.79
N HIS A 53 -11.12 -11.88 -8.70
CA HIS A 53 -12.07 -11.81 -9.81
C HIS A 53 -12.46 -10.37 -10.15
N PHE A 54 -12.62 -9.50 -9.14
CA PHE A 54 -12.84 -8.08 -9.36
C PHE A 54 -11.67 -7.45 -10.10
N ILE A 55 -10.42 -7.70 -9.66
CA ILE A 55 -9.22 -7.21 -10.37
C ILE A 55 -9.20 -7.73 -11.82
N MET A 56 -9.44 -9.04 -12.03
CA MET A 56 -9.48 -9.62 -13.38
C MET A 56 -10.52 -8.95 -14.26
N ALA A 57 -11.74 -8.76 -13.75
CA ALA A 57 -12.83 -8.13 -14.49
C ALA A 57 -12.51 -6.67 -14.81
N SER A 58 -12.04 -5.89 -13.82
CA SER A 58 -11.64 -4.49 -14.02
C SER A 58 -10.52 -4.34 -15.04
N CYS A 59 -9.45 -5.14 -14.95
CA CYS A 59 -8.36 -5.11 -15.92
C CYS A 59 -8.81 -5.53 -17.32
N THR A 60 -9.65 -6.57 -17.44
CA THR A 60 -10.16 -7.03 -18.74
C THR A 60 -11.05 -5.99 -19.39
N ILE A 61 -11.96 -5.38 -18.63
CA ILE A 61 -12.82 -4.29 -19.11
C ILE A 61 -11.96 -3.10 -19.53
N PHE A 62 -10.97 -2.71 -18.73
CA PHE A 62 -10.08 -1.59 -19.05
C PHE A 62 -9.29 -1.84 -20.35
N ILE A 63 -8.67 -3.02 -20.50
CA ILE A 63 -7.97 -3.39 -21.75
C ILE A 63 -8.93 -3.39 -22.94
N ALA A 64 -10.16 -3.89 -22.75
CA ALA A 64 -11.16 -3.88 -23.80
C ALA A 64 -11.55 -2.45 -24.21
N MET A 65 -11.74 -1.56 -23.24
CA MET A 65 -12.06 -0.16 -23.46
C MET A 65 -10.94 0.57 -24.21
N GLU A 66 -9.69 0.42 -23.77
CA GLU A 66 -8.54 1.11 -24.37
C GLU A 66 -8.21 0.59 -25.77
N LEU A 67 -8.32 -0.72 -26.06
CA LEU A 67 -7.90 -1.26 -27.35
C LEU A 67 -9.01 -1.44 -28.39
N PHE A 68 -10.27 -1.63 -27.96
CA PHE A 68 -11.33 -2.12 -28.86
C PHE A 68 -12.62 -1.30 -28.85
N ILE A 69 -12.84 -0.38 -27.90
CA ILE A 69 -14.14 0.30 -27.73
C ILE A 69 -14.02 1.83 -27.80
N ALA A 70 -13.11 2.41 -27.02
CA ALA A 70 -13.03 3.87 -26.84
C ALA A 70 -12.23 4.65 -27.90
N PRO A 71 -11.29 4.07 -28.67
CA PRO A 71 -10.59 4.81 -29.71
C PRO A 71 -11.46 5.08 -30.95
N ILE A 72 -11.25 6.25 -31.56
CA ILE A 72 -11.71 6.51 -32.93
C ILE A 72 -10.91 5.54 -33.82
N HIS A 73 -11.62 4.63 -34.49
CA HIS A 73 -11.12 3.36 -35.03
C HIS A 73 -10.92 2.27 -33.96
N HIS A 74 -11.92 1.38 -33.83
CA HIS A 74 -11.97 0.32 -32.82
C HIS A 74 -10.97 -0.82 -33.06
N GLN A 75 -10.15 -0.70 -34.12
CA GLN A 75 -9.20 -1.74 -34.51
C GLN A 75 -7.81 -1.32 -34.03
N PRO A 76 -7.16 -2.10 -33.16
CA PRO A 76 -5.88 -1.71 -32.55
C PRO A 76 -4.69 -1.75 -33.52
N PHE A 77 -4.88 -2.25 -34.74
CA PHE A 77 -3.83 -2.37 -35.76
C PHE A 77 -4.31 -1.78 -37.09
N ASP A 78 -3.39 -1.13 -37.79
CA ASP A 78 -3.59 -0.68 -39.16
C ASP A 78 -3.72 -1.88 -40.13
N PRO A 79 -4.24 -1.68 -41.36
CA PRO A 79 -4.38 -2.74 -42.36
C PRO A 79 -3.07 -3.43 -42.74
N ASP A 80 -1.92 -2.77 -42.52
CA ASP A 80 -0.58 -3.32 -42.74
C ASP A 80 -0.03 -4.09 -41.51
N GLY A 81 -0.78 -4.13 -40.40
CA GLY A 81 -0.43 -4.79 -39.16
C GLY A 81 0.42 -3.94 -38.21
N THR A 82 0.69 -2.67 -38.53
CA THR A 82 1.39 -1.76 -37.63
C THR A 82 0.46 -1.21 -36.53
N ILE A 83 1.04 -0.68 -35.46
CA ILE A 83 0.28 0.00 -34.41
C ILE A 83 0.16 1.48 -34.81
N PRO A 84 -1.05 2.00 -35.02
CA PRO A 84 -1.22 3.40 -35.37
C PRO A 84 -0.71 4.30 -34.23
N THR A 85 -0.14 5.46 -34.57
CA THR A 85 0.39 6.41 -33.56
C THR A 85 -0.65 6.84 -32.52
N THR A 86 -1.91 6.97 -32.92
CA THR A 86 -3.05 7.29 -32.05
C THR A 86 -3.39 6.19 -31.04
N HIS A 87 -2.89 4.97 -31.24
CA HIS A 87 -3.14 3.82 -30.37
C HIS A 87 -1.95 3.49 -29.45
N LEU A 88 -0.77 4.11 -29.63
CA LEU A 88 0.42 3.77 -28.85
C LEU A 88 0.19 3.92 -27.35
N HIS A 89 -0.40 5.03 -26.92
CA HIS A 89 -0.73 5.28 -25.51
C HIS A 89 -1.75 4.27 -24.96
N ASN A 90 -2.73 3.87 -25.76
CA ASN A 90 -3.71 2.86 -25.37
C ASN A 90 -3.05 1.48 -25.14
N PHE A 91 -2.02 1.14 -25.93
CA PHE A 91 -1.22 -0.08 -25.73
C PHE A 91 -0.37 0.00 -24.47
N GLU A 92 0.26 1.14 -24.19
CA GLU A 92 0.99 1.37 -22.94
C GLU A 92 0.06 1.20 -21.73
N HIS A 93 -1.10 1.87 -21.74
CA HIS A 93 -2.12 1.73 -20.71
C HIS A 93 -2.60 0.28 -20.52
N SER A 94 -2.89 -0.39 -21.63
CA SER A 94 -3.32 -1.79 -21.61
C SER A 94 -2.24 -2.70 -21.03
N SER A 95 -0.98 -2.44 -21.33
CA SER A 95 0.13 -3.22 -20.80
C SER A 95 0.35 -3.04 -19.29
N MET A 96 0.04 -1.86 -18.73
CA MET A 96 -0.06 -1.70 -17.27
C MET A 96 -1.13 -2.63 -16.70
N ALA A 97 -2.35 -2.58 -17.22
CA ALA A 97 -3.46 -3.41 -16.74
C ALA A 97 -3.21 -4.92 -16.92
N MET A 98 -2.52 -5.33 -17.99
CA MET A 98 -2.14 -6.73 -18.23
C MET A 98 -1.28 -7.30 -17.09
N THR A 99 -0.35 -6.53 -16.52
CA THR A 99 0.47 -7.02 -15.41
C THR A 99 -0.32 -7.24 -14.12
N PHE A 100 -1.30 -6.40 -13.83
CA PHE A 100 -2.24 -6.62 -12.71
C PHE A 100 -3.18 -7.81 -12.97
N LEU A 101 -3.61 -8.02 -14.22
CA LEU A 101 -4.37 -9.19 -14.63
C LEU A 101 -3.57 -10.48 -14.41
N LEU A 102 -2.31 -10.50 -14.83
CA LEU A 102 -1.39 -11.63 -14.61
C LEU A 102 -1.19 -11.89 -13.12
N TYR A 103 -0.97 -10.85 -12.32
CA TYR A 103 -0.92 -10.97 -10.86
C TYR A 103 -2.16 -11.69 -10.32
N ALA A 104 -3.37 -11.27 -10.70
CA ALA A 104 -4.60 -11.85 -10.18
C ALA A 104 -4.79 -13.32 -10.60
N ILE A 105 -4.50 -13.65 -11.87
CA ILE A 105 -4.57 -15.02 -12.38
C ILE A 105 -3.60 -15.94 -11.63
N PHE A 106 -2.33 -15.54 -11.53
CA PHE A 106 -1.32 -16.36 -10.87
C PHE A 106 -1.52 -16.44 -9.36
N ALA A 107 -2.06 -15.40 -8.70
CA ALA A 107 -2.45 -15.48 -7.29
C ALA A 107 -3.48 -16.60 -7.05
N ILE A 108 -4.48 -16.74 -7.94
CA ILE A 108 -5.45 -17.86 -7.88
C ILE A 108 -4.75 -19.20 -8.13
N VAL A 109 -3.91 -19.29 -9.17
CA VAL A 109 -3.23 -20.54 -9.53
C VAL A 109 -2.30 -21.03 -8.41
N LEU A 110 -1.50 -20.12 -7.84
CA LEU A 110 -0.57 -20.42 -6.76
C LEU A 110 -1.32 -20.91 -5.50
N ASP A 111 -2.43 -20.27 -5.16
CA ASP A 111 -3.29 -20.68 -4.03
C ASP A 111 -3.99 -22.02 -4.28
N ALA A 112 -4.56 -22.22 -5.47
CA ALA A 112 -5.22 -23.46 -5.85
C ALA A 112 -4.26 -24.66 -5.85
N LYS A 113 -3.01 -24.44 -6.26
CA LYS A 113 -1.96 -25.47 -6.26
C LYS A 113 -1.22 -25.61 -4.93
N ARG A 114 -1.51 -24.74 -3.95
CA ARG A 114 -0.83 -24.69 -2.63
C ARG A 114 0.69 -24.67 -2.79
N ALA A 115 1.19 -23.83 -3.69
CA ALA A 115 2.61 -23.73 -3.98
C ALA A 115 3.39 -23.37 -2.70
N THR A 116 4.54 -24.01 -2.47
CA THR A 116 5.35 -23.79 -1.26
C THR A 116 5.83 -22.34 -1.12
N ALA A 117 6.12 -21.68 -2.23
CA ALA A 117 6.55 -20.28 -2.30
C ALA A 117 5.40 -19.31 -2.70
N GLN A 118 4.14 -19.69 -2.48
CA GLN A 118 2.96 -18.89 -2.88
C GLN A 118 3.05 -17.43 -2.41
N HIS A 119 3.42 -17.20 -1.14
CA HIS A 119 3.48 -15.86 -0.56
C HIS A 119 4.49 -14.97 -1.28
N GLU A 120 5.72 -15.46 -1.46
CA GLU A 120 6.81 -14.70 -2.08
C GLU A 120 6.56 -14.45 -3.56
N LEU A 121 6.07 -15.46 -4.28
CA LEU A 121 5.75 -15.34 -5.70
C LEU A 121 4.59 -14.36 -5.94
N THR A 122 3.58 -14.36 -5.07
CA THR A 122 2.46 -13.41 -5.17
C THR A 122 2.94 -11.97 -4.91
N HIS A 123 3.85 -11.76 -3.97
CA HIS A 123 4.48 -10.45 -3.75
C HIS A 123 5.38 -10.01 -4.89
N LEU A 124 6.16 -10.93 -5.45
CA LEU A 124 6.97 -10.64 -6.63
C LEU A 124 6.09 -10.19 -7.80
N LEU A 125 4.99 -10.90 -8.07
CA LEU A 125 4.05 -10.55 -9.14
C LEU A 125 3.40 -9.18 -8.92
N ALA A 126 2.97 -8.87 -7.69
CA ALA A 126 2.43 -7.56 -7.36
C ALA A 126 3.50 -6.45 -7.49
N ALA A 127 4.73 -6.72 -7.08
CA ALA A 127 5.85 -5.78 -7.24
C ALA A 127 6.18 -5.54 -8.71
N VAL A 128 6.14 -6.58 -9.56
CA VAL A 128 6.29 -6.46 -11.01
C VAL A 128 5.17 -5.60 -11.60
N ALA A 129 3.91 -5.79 -11.16
CA ALA A 129 2.80 -4.96 -11.62
C ALA A 129 2.97 -3.48 -11.24
N PHE A 130 3.34 -3.17 -10.00
CA PHE A 130 3.65 -1.78 -9.60
C PHE A 130 4.90 -1.23 -10.30
N THR A 131 5.89 -2.06 -10.58
CA THR A 131 7.08 -1.64 -11.35
C THR A 131 6.71 -1.30 -12.78
N GLN A 132 5.89 -2.13 -13.44
CA GLN A 132 5.40 -1.85 -14.79
C GLN A 132 4.58 -0.57 -14.82
N GLN A 133 3.69 -0.39 -13.85
CA GLN A 133 2.91 0.83 -13.70
C GLN A 133 3.82 2.07 -13.53
N PHE A 134 4.83 1.99 -12.67
CA PHE A 134 5.80 3.07 -12.49
C PHE A 134 6.57 3.36 -13.77
N LEU A 135 7.12 2.33 -14.42
CA LEU A 135 7.94 2.48 -15.62
C LEU A 135 7.16 3.13 -16.76
N LEU A 136 5.95 2.64 -17.03
CA LEU A 136 5.15 3.18 -18.10
C LEU A 136 4.69 4.60 -17.79
N ILE A 137 4.23 4.91 -16.58
CA ILE A 137 3.90 6.30 -16.23
C ILE A 137 5.15 7.20 -16.27
N HIS A 138 6.33 6.70 -15.90
CA HIS A 138 7.56 7.50 -15.93
C HIS A 138 8.04 7.79 -17.35
N LEU A 139 8.00 6.79 -18.23
CA LEU A 139 8.44 6.91 -19.61
C LEU A 139 7.42 7.68 -20.44
N HIS A 140 6.13 7.41 -20.25
CA HIS A 140 5.00 8.13 -20.85
C HIS A 140 4.92 9.58 -20.37
N SER A 141 5.26 9.86 -19.09
CA SER A 141 5.27 11.22 -18.55
C SER A 141 6.38 12.12 -19.11
N ARG A 142 7.33 11.61 -19.92
CA ARG A 142 8.33 12.46 -20.58
C ARG A 142 7.73 13.30 -21.71
N ASP A 143 6.55 12.95 -22.21
CA ASP A 143 5.91 13.67 -23.31
C ASP A 143 4.90 14.75 -22.83
N HIS A 144 4.55 14.76 -21.54
CA HIS A 144 3.71 15.81 -20.95
C HIS A 144 4.53 16.95 -20.33
N VAL A 145 4.93 17.91 -21.17
CA VAL A 145 5.39 19.22 -20.68
C VAL A 145 4.20 20.02 -20.16
N GLY A 146 4.11 20.25 -18.85
CA GLY A 146 3.04 21.07 -18.26
C GLY A 146 2.47 20.57 -16.93
N PRO A 147 1.22 20.96 -16.58
CA PRO A 147 0.59 20.56 -15.32
C PRO A 147 0.30 19.06 -15.23
N GLU A 148 0.02 18.40 -16.35
CA GLU A 148 -0.22 16.96 -16.43
C GLU A 148 1.00 16.14 -15.97
N GLY A 149 2.21 16.51 -16.43
CA GLY A 149 3.45 15.89 -15.96
C GLY A 149 3.63 15.99 -14.44
N GLN A 150 3.20 17.10 -13.82
CA GLN A 150 3.22 17.24 -12.37
C GLN A 150 2.26 16.27 -11.67
N TYR A 151 1.05 16.05 -12.22
CA TYR A 151 0.12 15.06 -11.69
C TYR A 151 0.71 13.64 -11.74
N HIS A 152 1.33 13.27 -12.87
CA HIS A 152 1.96 11.96 -13.03
C HIS A 152 3.20 11.77 -12.16
N LEU A 153 4.01 12.81 -11.95
CA LEU A 153 5.15 12.77 -11.05
C LEU A 153 4.72 12.45 -9.61
N LEU A 154 3.65 13.09 -9.14
CA LEU A 154 3.10 12.83 -7.79
C LEU A 154 2.48 11.43 -7.69
N LEU A 155 1.86 10.94 -8.77
CA LEU A 155 1.36 9.55 -8.85
C LEU A 155 2.52 8.54 -8.77
N GLN A 156 3.64 8.80 -9.47
CA GLN A 156 4.84 7.95 -9.41
C GLN A 156 5.39 7.83 -7.99
N LEU A 157 5.33 8.89 -7.19
CA LEU A 157 5.71 8.85 -5.77
C LEU A 157 4.81 7.89 -4.98
N LEU A 158 3.49 7.94 -5.18
CA LEU A 158 2.54 7.03 -4.52
C LEU A 158 2.74 5.57 -4.97
N ILE A 159 3.06 5.34 -6.25
CA ILE A 159 3.38 4.02 -6.79
C ILE A 159 4.66 3.48 -6.16
N THR A 160 5.68 4.33 -6.03
CA THR A 160 6.95 3.97 -5.38
C THR A 160 6.73 3.52 -3.94
N VAL A 161 5.86 4.19 -3.18
CA VAL A 161 5.51 3.77 -1.80
C VAL A 161 4.83 2.39 -1.80
N SER A 162 3.87 2.15 -2.69
CA SER A 162 3.21 0.83 -2.82
C SER A 162 4.18 -0.27 -3.27
N LEU A 163 5.08 0.03 -4.20
CA LEU A 163 6.13 -0.89 -4.64
C LEU A 163 7.08 -1.24 -3.50
N ALA A 164 7.63 -0.23 -2.81
CA ALA A 164 8.56 -0.41 -1.72
C ALA A 164 7.94 -1.22 -0.58
N THR A 165 6.71 -0.89 -0.18
CA THR A 165 5.99 -1.66 0.87
C THR A 165 5.61 -3.06 0.41
N THR A 166 5.34 -3.28 -0.88
CA THR A 166 5.13 -4.63 -1.43
C THR A 166 6.41 -5.48 -1.36
N LEU A 167 7.56 -4.91 -1.75
CA LEU A 167 8.86 -5.58 -1.63
C LEU A 167 9.24 -5.83 -0.17
N MET A 168 9.00 -4.87 0.72
CA MET A 168 9.17 -5.04 2.17
C MET A 168 8.28 -6.16 2.74
N GLY A 169 7.12 -6.43 2.13
CA GLY A 169 6.23 -7.53 2.52
C GLY A 169 6.87 -8.92 2.39
N ILE A 170 7.81 -9.10 1.46
CA ILE A 170 8.60 -10.33 1.28
C ILE A 170 9.54 -10.54 2.48
N VAL A 171 10.25 -9.49 2.89
CA VAL A 171 11.26 -9.55 3.96
C VAL A 171 10.62 -9.50 5.35
N MET A 172 9.54 -8.72 5.49
CA MET A 172 8.85 -8.45 6.75
C MET A 172 7.37 -8.86 6.68
N PRO A 173 7.07 -10.15 6.44
CA PRO A 173 5.71 -10.60 6.20
C PRO A 173 4.80 -10.45 7.42
N LYS A 174 5.32 -10.23 8.63
CA LYS A 174 4.50 -10.07 9.84
C LYS A 174 4.27 -8.61 10.25
N SER A 175 4.77 -7.65 9.48
CA SER A 175 4.67 -6.23 9.82
C SER A 175 3.30 -5.66 9.44
N PHE A 176 2.49 -5.33 10.46
CA PHE A 176 1.23 -4.61 10.25
C PHE A 176 1.47 -3.27 9.55
N LEU A 177 2.50 -2.52 9.97
CA LEU A 177 2.79 -1.19 9.43
C LEU A 177 3.05 -1.24 7.92
N VAL A 178 3.80 -2.23 7.44
CA VAL A 178 4.07 -2.42 6.00
C VAL A 178 2.76 -2.62 5.22
N CYS A 179 1.87 -3.48 5.72
CA CYS A 179 0.58 -3.74 5.08
C CYS A 179 -0.36 -2.53 5.14
N PHE A 180 -0.36 -1.83 6.28
CA PHE A 180 -1.19 -0.65 6.51
C PHE A 180 -0.78 0.49 5.58
N VAL A 181 0.52 0.82 5.52
CA VAL A 181 1.05 1.84 4.62
C VAL A 181 0.78 1.47 3.16
N ARG A 182 0.99 0.20 2.76
CA ARG A 182 0.64 -0.29 1.41
C ARG A 182 -0.83 -0.07 1.07
N SER A 183 -1.73 -0.38 2.01
CA SER A 183 -3.18 -0.23 1.80
C SER A 183 -3.56 1.24 1.65
N VAL A 184 -3.03 2.10 2.53
CA VAL A 184 -3.27 3.56 2.47
C VAL A 184 -2.70 4.16 1.18
N SER A 185 -1.51 3.74 0.74
CA SER A 185 -0.94 4.23 -0.53
C SER A 185 -1.76 3.80 -1.74
N ILE A 186 -2.30 2.59 -1.76
CA ILE A 186 -3.22 2.11 -2.82
C ILE A 186 -4.53 2.93 -2.83
N VAL A 187 -5.13 3.20 -1.66
CA VAL A 187 -6.29 4.11 -1.55
C VAL A 187 -5.95 5.47 -2.15
N PHE A 188 -4.78 6.03 -1.78
CA PHE A 188 -4.37 7.34 -2.22
C PHE A 188 -4.11 7.37 -3.74
N GLN A 189 -3.50 6.34 -4.32
CA GLN A 189 -3.40 6.21 -5.77
C GLN A 189 -4.75 6.27 -6.45
N GLY A 190 -5.74 5.54 -5.94
CA GLY A 190 -7.10 5.55 -6.48
C GLY A 190 -7.75 6.93 -6.43
N VAL A 191 -7.68 7.60 -5.28
CA VAL A 191 -8.19 8.97 -5.11
C VAL A 191 -7.48 9.94 -6.04
N TRP A 192 -6.15 9.86 -6.15
CA TRP A 192 -5.36 10.75 -6.97
C TRP A 192 -5.65 10.57 -8.46
N LEU A 193 -5.77 9.32 -8.94
CA LEU A 193 -6.17 9.01 -10.32
C LEU A 193 -7.56 9.55 -10.65
N MET A 194 -8.54 9.41 -9.75
CA MET A 194 -9.87 10.00 -9.95
C MET A 194 -9.80 11.52 -10.04
N ILE A 195 -9.06 12.17 -9.13
CA ILE A 195 -8.88 13.63 -9.13
C ILE A 195 -8.20 14.13 -10.39
N MET A 196 -7.10 13.49 -10.80
CA MET A 196 -6.40 13.76 -12.06
C MET A 196 -7.37 13.63 -13.24
N GLY A 197 -8.13 12.53 -13.30
CA GLY A 197 -9.20 12.27 -14.26
C GLY A 197 -10.18 13.44 -14.39
N PHE A 198 -10.73 13.90 -13.26
CA PHE A 198 -11.68 15.01 -13.25
C PHE A 198 -11.03 16.36 -13.61
N LEU A 199 -9.89 16.71 -13.02
CA LEU A 199 -9.33 18.05 -13.14
C LEU A 199 -8.67 18.33 -14.50
N LEU A 200 -8.04 17.33 -15.12
CA LEU A 200 -7.40 17.52 -16.42
C LEU A 200 -8.40 17.45 -17.57
N TRP A 201 -9.32 16.47 -17.55
CA TRP A 201 -10.16 16.16 -18.71
C TRP A 201 -11.62 16.60 -18.60
N THR A 202 -12.04 17.27 -17.51
CA THR A 202 -13.38 17.91 -17.45
C THR A 202 -13.27 19.38 -17.87
N PRO A 203 -13.97 19.82 -18.93
CA PRO A 203 -13.98 21.23 -19.32
C PRO A 203 -14.45 22.15 -18.18
N GLY A 204 -13.69 23.22 -17.91
CA GLY A 204 -14.00 24.22 -16.88
C GLY A 204 -13.31 23.99 -15.54
N PHE A 205 -12.64 22.86 -15.32
CA PHE A 205 -11.86 22.57 -14.11
C PHE A 205 -10.36 22.89 -14.25
N GLN A 206 -9.93 23.34 -15.43
CA GLN A 206 -8.54 23.71 -15.68
C GLN A 206 -8.16 24.96 -14.87
N PRO A 207 -6.90 25.06 -14.40
CA PRO A 207 -6.39 26.27 -13.80
C PRO A 207 -6.55 27.47 -14.73
N LYS A 208 -6.75 28.66 -14.14
CA LYS A 208 -6.84 29.91 -14.91
C LYS A 208 -5.65 30.00 -15.89
N GLY A 209 -5.90 30.43 -17.12
CA GLY A 209 -4.87 30.56 -18.15
C GLY A 209 -4.38 29.23 -18.75
N CYS A 210 -4.99 28.10 -18.40
CA CYS A 210 -4.75 26.81 -19.05
C CYS A 210 -6.02 26.32 -19.73
N PHE A 211 -5.86 25.67 -20.88
CA PHE A 211 -6.93 25.26 -21.76
C PHE A 211 -6.65 23.85 -22.29
N MET A 212 -7.72 23.09 -22.57
CA MET A 212 -7.57 21.82 -23.29
C MET A 212 -7.35 22.11 -24.78
N HIS A 213 -6.28 21.58 -25.32
CA HIS A 213 -5.95 21.60 -26.73
C HIS A 213 -6.04 20.18 -27.28
N LEU A 214 -6.64 20.02 -28.46
CA LEU A 214 -6.65 18.75 -29.17
C LEU A 214 -5.43 18.73 -30.10
N GLU A 215 -4.50 17.82 -29.84
CA GLU A 215 -3.31 17.65 -30.69
C GLU A 215 -3.64 16.85 -31.97
N GLU A 216 -2.73 16.87 -32.96
CA GLU A 216 -2.87 16.14 -34.22
C GLU A 216 -2.98 14.62 -34.02
N SER A 217 -2.54 14.11 -32.85
CA SER A 217 -2.71 12.73 -32.39
C SER A 217 -4.13 12.41 -31.87
N GLU A 218 -5.09 13.35 -31.97
CA GLU A 218 -6.45 13.27 -31.40
C GLU A 218 -6.49 13.17 -29.87
N GLU A 219 -5.42 13.61 -29.19
CA GLU A 219 -5.31 13.60 -27.74
C GLU A 219 -5.54 14.99 -27.13
N TYR A 220 -6.29 15.01 -26.03
CA TYR A 220 -6.55 16.24 -25.27
C TYR A 220 -5.41 16.48 -24.28
N VAL A 221 -4.63 17.53 -24.53
CA VAL A 221 -3.53 17.96 -23.67
C VAL A 221 -3.85 19.31 -23.05
N VAL A 222 -3.55 19.49 -21.77
CA VAL A 222 -3.72 20.78 -21.09
C VAL A 222 -2.49 21.66 -21.32
N ARG A 223 -2.67 22.76 -22.07
CA ARG A 223 -1.62 23.75 -22.33
C ARG A 223 -1.96 25.08 -21.66
N CYS A 224 -0.93 25.78 -21.16
CA CYS A 224 -1.09 27.08 -20.51
C CYS A 224 -0.60 28.22 -21.43
N SER A 225 -1.20 29.41 -21.30
CA SER A 225 -0.96 30.56 -22.17
C SER A 225 0.43 31.19 -22.04
N ASP A 226 1.01 31.10 -20.84
CA ASP A 226 2.24 31.76 -20.45
C ASP A 226 2.88 31.05 -19.23
N ASP A 227 4.14 31.39 -18.94
CA ASP A 227 4.90 30.77 -17.84
C ASP A 227 4.31 31.07 -16.46
N GLU A 228 3.62 32.21 -16.27
CA GLU A 228 2.97 32.54 -15.00
C GLU A 228 1.74 31.65 -14.77
N ALA A 229 0.92 31.44 -15.81
CA ALA A 229 -0.20 30.51 -15.79
C ALA A 229 0.26 29.07 -15.55
N LEU A 230 1.35 28.64 -16.18
CA LEU A 230 1.95 27.33 -15.96
C LEU A 230 2.45 27.18 -14.51
N HIS A 231 3.21 28.14 -14.00
CA HIS A 231 3.72 28.11 -12.63
C HIS A 231 2.57 28.09 -11.61
N ARG A 232 1.50 28.86 -11.84
CA ARG A 232 0.27 28.81 -11.04
C ARG A 232 -0.36 27.42 -11.08
N ALA A 233 -0.53 26.84 -12.27
CA ALA A 233 -1.13 25.52 -12.42
C ALA A 233 -0.36 24.47 -11.63
N VAL A 234 0.96 24.37 -11.83
CA VAL A 234 1.85 23.43 -11.11
C VAL A 234 1.77 23.65 -9.59
N SER A 235 1.79 24.91 -9.13
CA SER A 235 1.67 25.24 -7.71
C SER A 235 0.33 24.76 -7.11
N LEU A 236 -0.78 24.91 -7.85
CA LEU A 236 -2.09 24.42 -7.42
C LEU A 236 -2.13 22.90 -7.31
N VAL A 237 -1.50 22.17 -8.23
CA VAL A 237 -1.36 20.70 -8.15
C VAL A 237 -0.63 20.30 -6.86
N ASN A 238 0.48 20.98 -6.54
CA ASN A 238 1.27 20.72 -5.34
C ASN A 238 0.48 21.00 -4.06
N ILE A 239 -0.24 22.14 -4.01
CA ILE A 239 -1.08 22.51 -2.87
C ILE A 239 -2.20 21.47 -2.68
N LEU A 240 -2.88 21.08 -3.76
CA LEU A 240 -3.92 20.06 -3.74
C LEU A 240 -3.38 18.73 -3.20
N PHE A 241 -2.25 18.27 -3.72
CA PHE A 241 -1.62 17.04 -3.25
C PHE A 241 -1.23 17.13 -1.77
N SER A 242 -0.67 18.26 -1.32
CA SER A 242 -0.33 18.49 0.08
C SER A 242 -1.55 18.39 1.01
N PHE A 243 -2.68 18.99 0.63
CA PHE A 243 -3.90 18.87 1.42
C PHE A 243 -4.48 17.45 1.40
N LEU A 244 -4.37 16.73 0.27
CA LEU A 244 -4.77 15.34 0.19
C LEU A 244 -3.90 14.43 1.06
N VAL A 245 -2.59 14.65 1.14
CA VAL A 245 -1.71 13.93 2.07
C VAL A 245 -2.22 14.09 3.50
N ILE A 246 -2.56 15.31 3.92
CA ILE A 246 -3.11 15.58 5.25
C ILE A 246 -4.44 14.85 5.44
N ALA A 247 -5.36 14.98 4.47
CA ALA A 247 -6.70 14.38 4.54
C ALA A 247 -6.65 12.85 4.59
N VAL A 248 -5.84 12.20 3.73
CA VAL A 248 -5.64 10.75 3.72
C VAL A 248 -4.99 10.28 5.02
N THR A 249 -4.06 11.05 5.59
CA THR A 249 -3.45 10.75 6.89
C THR A 249 -4.49 10.77 8.01
N VAL A 250 -5.30 11.85 8.09
CA VAL A 250 -6.38 11.97 9.07
C VAL A 250 -7.39 10.83 8.90
N PHE A 251 -7.77 10.52 7.67
CA PHE A 251 -8.65 9.39 7.35
C PHE A 251 -8.06 8.07 7.82
N ALA A 252 -6.81 7.74 7.48
CA ALA A 252 -6.16 6.49 7.84
C ALA A 252 -6.07 6.31 9.36
N MET A 253 -5.65 7.36 10.09
CA MET A 253 -5.54 7.31 11.54
C MET A 253 -6.92 7.20 12.22
N SER A 254 -7.90 7.97 11.76
CA SER A 254 -9.28 7.90 12.28
C SER A 254 -9.91 6.54 12.01
N PHE A 255 -9.73 6.01 10.80
CA PHE A 255 -10.20 4.69 10.39
C PHE A 255 -9.58 3.60 11.28
N TYR A 256 -8.27 3.65 11.51
CA TYR A 256 -7.58 2.74 12.43
C TYR A 256 -8.20 2.77 13.84
N LEU A 257 -8.36 3.96 14.42
CA LEU A 257 -8.94 4.11 15.76
C LEU A 257 -10.36 3.57 15.85
N VAL A 258 -11.21 3.87 14.85
CA VAL A 258 -12.59 3.37 14.77
C VAL A 258 -12.61 1.84 14.68
N MET A 259 -11.73 1.25 13.87
CA MET A 259 -11.64 -0.19 13.72
C MET A 259 -11.16 -0.88 15.00
N VAL A 260 -10.14 -0.33 15.66
CA VAL A 260 -9.66 -0.84 16.96
C VAL A 260 -10.75 -0.70 18.02
N TRP A 261 -11.47 0.42 18.07
CA TRP A 261 -12.61 0.57 18.98
C TRP A 261 -13.73 -0.43 18.70
N ARG A 262 -14.01 -0.72 17.42
CA ARG A 262 -15.12 -1.58 17.01
C ARG A 262 -14.84 -3.08 17.15
N TYR A 263 -13.59 -3.49 16.93
CA TYR A 263 -13.17 -4.90 16.86
C TYR A 263 -12.12 -5.30 17.90
N GLY A 264 -11.40 -4.34 18.49
CA GLY A 264 -10.50 -4.59 19.61
C GLY A 264 -11.33 -4.92 20.84
N GLY A 265 -11.36 -6.19 21.23
CA GLY A 265 -11.97 -6.60 22.48
C GLY A 265 -11.37 -5.80 23.63
N LYS A 266 -12.22 -5.27 24.53
CA LYS A 266 -11.92 -4.39 25.68
C LYS A 266 -10.42 -4.34 26.02
N VAL A 267 -9.69 -3.47 25.32
CA VAL A 267 -8.29 -3.20 25.64
C VAL A 267 -8.34 -2.32 26.88
N GLU A 268 -7.97 -2.89 28.02
CA GLU A 268 -7.70 -2.13 29.23
C GLU A 268 -6.49 -1.24 28.89
N TYR A 269 -6.77 0.02 28.51
CA TYR A 269 -5.74 1.02 28.33
C TYR A 269 -5.09 1.21 29.69
N VAL A 270 -3.93 0.59 29.91
CA VAL A 270 -3.01 1.03 30.95
C VAL A 270 -2.50 2.38 30.49
N SER A 271 -3.24 3.44 30.85
CA SER A 271 -2.82 4.80 30.60
C SER A 271 -1.52 5.03 31.39
N LEU A 272 -0.55 5.66 30.75
CA LEU A 272 0.75 6.07 31.32
C LEU A 272 0.66 6.86 32.63
N VAL A 273 -0.54 7.31 33.04
CA VAL A 273 -0.82 7.92 34.35
C VAL A 273 -0.53 6.96 35.52
N LYS A 274 -0.55 5.64 35.31
CA LYS A 274 -0.30 4.68 36.40
C LYS A 274 1.19 4.48 36.72
N GLU A 275 2.11 4.81 35.80
CA GLU A 275 3.56 4.71 36.08
C GLU A 275 4.06 5.83 37.00
N ASP A 276 3.46 7.02 36.93
CA ASP A 276 3.85 8.12 37.82
C ASP A 276 3.40 7.89 39.27
N HIS A 277 2.30 7.16 39.50
CA HIS A 277 1.83 6.92 40.87
C HIS A 277 2.64 5.85 41.62
N TYR A 278 3.19 4.84 40.92
CA TYR A 278 4.08 3.86 41.56
C TYR A 278 5.50 4.41 41.79
N ARG A 279 5.95 5.37 40.98
CA ARG A 279 7.28 5.97 41.13
C ARG A 279 7.39 6.94 42.31
N GLU A 280 6.28 7.44 42.83
CA GLU A 280 6.25 8.27 44.05
C GLU A 280 6.18 7.44 45.34
N GLU A 281 5.58 6.25 45.34
CA GLU A 281 5.49 5.40 46.55
C GLU A 281 6.82 4.69 46.89
N ASP A 282 7.64 4.33 45.88
CA ASP A 282 8.91 3.63 46.11
C ASP A 282 10.08 4.55 46.55
N ALA A 283 9.89 5.88 46.55
CA ALA A 283 10.93 6.83 46.94
C ALA A 283 11.08 7.04 48.46
N PHE A 284 10.25 6.41 49.29
CA PHE A 284 10.21 6.64 50.74
C PHE A 284 10.52 5.40 51.60
N VAL A 285 11.53 4.60 51.23
CA VAL A 285 12.09 3.58 52.14
C VAL A 285 13.54 3.90 52.49
N LYS A 286 13.76 4.41 53.71
CA LYS A 286 15.10 4.63 54.30
C LYS A 286 15.81 3.29 54.55
N PRO A 287 17.12 3.17 54.27
CA PRO A 287 17.87 1.95 54.56
C PRO A 287 18.22 1.82 56.05
N LYS A 288 18.04 0.62 56.60
CA LYS A 288 18.46 0.22 57.95
C LYS A 288 19.92 -0.26 57.89
N ALA A 289 20.81 0.32 58.69
CA ALA A 289 22.22 -0.07 58.77
C ALA A 289 22.40 -1.45 59.43
N PRO A 290 23.42 -2.24 59.06
CA PRO A 290 23.71 -3.52 59.71
C PRO A 290 24.65 -3.32 60.92
N THR A 291 24.22 -3.79 62.09
CA THR A 291 25.10 -4.01 63.25
C THR A 291 25.75 -5.39 63.13
N VAL A 292 27.08 -5.38 63.07
CA VAL A 292 27.95 -6.55 63.19
C VAL A 292 28.15 -6.83 64.68
N ASP A 293 27.91 -8.06 65.13
CA ASP A 293 28.50 -8.59 66.35
C ASP A 293 28.98 -10.03 66.10
N VAL A 294 30.21 -10.28 66.57
CA VAL A 294 31.03 -11.48 66.42
C VAL A 294 30.94 -12.29 67.73
N GLU A 295 31.00 -13.63 67.65
CA GLU A 295 31.87 -14.52 68.46
C GLU A 295 31.25 -15.84 69.00
N SER A 296 31.94 -16.96 68.68
CA SER A 296 32.01 -18.31 69.32
C SER A 296 30.75 -19.19 69.31
N ASN A 297 30.74 -20.53 69.18
CA ASN A 297 31.70 -21.65 69.27
C ASN A 297 31.17 -22.75 68.30
N MET A 298 31.99 -23.42 67.49
CA MET A 298 32.74 -24.66 67.80
C MET A 298 31.84 -25.84 68.19
N ASP A 299 31.54 -26.74 67.23
CA ASP A 299 31.80 -28.19 67.33
C ASP A 299 31.37 -28.99 66.08
N HIS A 300 32.23 -29.95 65.74
CA HIS A 300 32.02 -31.15 64.90
C HIS A 300 31.73 -31.04 63.39
N VAL A 301 32.80 -31.13 62.57
CA VAL A 301 32.87 -32.16 61.50
C VAL A 301 34.34 -32.58 61.33
N GLU A 302 34.70 -33.70 61.96
CA GLU A 302 35.95 -34.40 61.71
C GLU A 302 35.75 -35.42 60.59
N SER A 303 36.40 -35.15 59.45
CA SER A 303 37.09 -36.14 58.62
C SER A 303 36.43 -37.52 58.43
N GLN A 304 35.70 -37.68 57.32
CA GLN A 304 35.67 -38.96 56.59
C GLN A 304 36.35 -38.79 55.23
N ASN A 305 37.68 -38.88 55.28
CA ASN A 305 38.52 -39.14 54.12
C ASN A 305 38.94 -40.62 54.19
N LYS A 306 38.23 -41.50 53.49
CA LYS A 306 38.76 -42.83 53.12
C LYS A 306 38.30 -43.20 51.71
N LEU A 307 39.25 -43.08 50.78
CA LEU A 307 39.28 -43.75 49.50
C LEU A 307 39.06 -45.26 49.68
N THR A 308 38.39 -45.93 48.72
CA THR A 308 39.00 -46.85 47.74
C THR A 308 37.97 -47.74 47.03
N MET A 309 38.19 -47.95 45.73
CA MET A 309 37.80 -49.07 44.84
C MET A 309 36.30 -49.31 44.60
N GLN A 310 35.74 -49.08 43.40
CA GLN A 310 35.99 -49.66 42.07
C GLN A 310 35.44 -51.09 41.89
N ASP A 311 34.45 -51.18 40.98
CA ASP A 311 33.97 -52.30 40.14
C ASP A 311 33.85 -53.72 40.73
N GLN A 312 32.64 -54.30 40.67
CA GLN A 312 32.26 -55.43 39.79
C GLN A 312 31.01 -56.21 40.29
N ILE A 313 30.13 -56.51 39.32
CA ILE A 313 28.95 -57.42 39.28
C ILE A 313 27.63 -56.85 39.82
#